data_AF-A0A4Q5YGR4-F1
#
_entry.id   AF-A0A4Q5YGR4-F1
#
_cell.length_a   1.000
_cell.length_b   1.000
_cell.length_c   1.000
_cell.angle_alpha   90.00
_cell.angle_beta   90.00
_cell.angle_gamma   90.00
#
_symmetry.space_group_name_H-M   'P 1'
#
loop_
_entity.id
_entity.type
_entity.pdbx_description
1 polymer ?
#
loop_
_entity_poly.entity_id
_entity_poly.type
_entity_poly.pdbx_seq_one_letter_code
_entity_poly.pdbx_strand_id
1 'polypeptide(L)'
;YVIDGIEKGWALGWQKKGFAGKKNPDLWKRLLELVKKHKVRWVWVKGHAGHPENEACDVMAVEAAMGKNLLTDHEYERENRA
;
A
#
# COMPACT_ATOMS: atom_id res chain seq x y z
N TYR A 1 -1.00 -3.08 8.58
CA TYR A 1 0.35 -2.89 7.98
C TYR A 1 0.58 -1.45 7.52
N VAL A 2 -0.21 -0.91 6.57
CA VAL A 2 0.03 0.44 6.00
C VAL A 2 -0.02 1.55 7.06
N ILE A 3 -1.10 1.61 7.84
CA ILE A 3 -1.28 2.63 8.89
C ILE A 3 -0.12 2.59 9.89
N ASP A 4 0.17 1.40 10.45
CA ASP A 4 1.33 1.20 11.32
C ASP A 4 2.64 1.65 10.68
N GLY A 5 2.85 1.35 9.40
CA GLY A 5 4.06 1.76 8.68
C GLY A 5 4.25 3.27 8.63
N ILE A 6 3.15 4.04 8.57
CA ILE A 6 3.16 5.50 8.62
C ILE A 6 3.19 6.02 10.05
N GLU A 7 2.21 5.67 10.88
CA GLU A 7 2.00 6.25 12.21
C GLU A 7 3.09 5.85 13.21
N LYS A 8 3.59 4.61 13.14
CA LYS A 8 4.72 4.15 14.00
C LYS A 8 6.08 4.56 13.41
N GLY A 9 6.09 5.30 12.31
CA GLY A 9 7.30 5.84 11.69
C GLY A 9 8.21 4.80 11.02
N TRP A 10 7.75 3.57 10.77
CA TRP A 10 8.57 2.53 10.16
C TRP A 10 9.03 2.92 8.76
N ALA A 11 8.13 3.45 7.93
CA ALA A 11 8.41 3.84 6.56
C ALA A 11 9.46 4.97 6.49
N LEU A 12 9.43 5.92 7.42
CA LEU A 12 10.46 6.95 7.55
C LEU A 12 11.81 6.35 7.95
N GLY A 13 11.80 5.39 8.88
CA GLY A 13 13.00 4.64 9.26
C GLY A 13 13.59 3.84 8.08
N TRP A 14 12.75 3.21 7.27
CA TRP A 14 13.18 2.49 6.07
C TRP A 14 13.72 3.45 5.01
N GLN A 15 13.08 4.61 4.81
CA GLN A 15 13.56 5.64 3.88
C GLN A 15 14.99 6.09 4.21
N LYS A 16 15.31 6.32 5.48
CA LYS A 16 16.68 6.68 5.93
C LYS A 16 17.72 5.60 5.60
N LYS A 17 17.30 4.34 5.54
CA LYS A 17 18.16 3.19 5.21
C LYS A 17 18.06 2.76 3.75
N GLY A 18 17.46 3.59 2.89
CA GLY A 18 17.27 3.27 1.47
C GLY A 18 16.36 2.06 1.22
N PHE A 19 15.51 1.69 2.18
CA PHE A 19 14.66 0.49 2.16
C PHE A 19 15.43 -0.84 2.05
N ALA A 20 16.69 -0.88 2.49
CA ALA A 20 17.49 -2.10 2.48
C ALA A 20 16.78 -3.26 3.21
N GLY A 21 16.62 -4.40 2.51
CA GLY A 21 15.98 -5.60 3.04
C GLY A 21 14.47 -5.45 3.31
N LYS A 22 13.80 -4.48 2.68
CA LYS A 22 12.35 -4.29 2.76
C LYS A 22 11.70 -4.53 1.39
N LYS A 23 10.56 -5.21 1.41
CA LYS A 23 9.73 -5.46 0.21
C LYS A 23 8.99 -4.19 -0.21
N ASN A 24 8.68 -4.11 -1.49
CA ASN A 24 7.87 -3.04 -2.11
C ASN A 24 8.42 -1.62 -1.82
N PRO A 25 9.74 -1.37 -1.96
CA PRO A 25 10.34 -0.09 -1.66
C PRO A 25 9.82 1.04 -2.56
N ASP A 26 9.44 0.72 -3.80
CA ASP A 26 8.86 1.64 -4.79
C ASP A 26 7.50 2.21 -4.31
N LEU A 27 6.60 1.35 -3.80
CA LEU A 27 5.28 1.74 -3.34
C LEU A 27 5.37 2.63 -2.11
N TRP A 28 6.28 2.30 -1.17
CA TRP A 28 6.52 3.11 0.01
C TRP A 28 7.11 4.48 -0.33
N LYS A 29 8.05 4.56 -1.28
CA LYS A 29 8.58 5.84 -1.77
C LYS A 29 7.45 6.71 -2.33
N ARG A 30 6.61 6.14 -3.21
CA ARG A 30 5.47 6.86 -3.81
C ARG A 30 4.49 7.35 -2.74
N LEU A 31 4.17 6.51 -1.76
CA LEU A 31 3.25 6.87 -0.67
C LEU A 31 3.81 8.01 0.19
N LEU A 32 5.07 7.94 0.61
CA LEU A 32 5.69 8.96 1.45
C LEU A 32 5.71 10.34 0.77
N GLU A 33 5.91 10.39 -0.55
CA GLU A 33 5.84 11.66 -1.29
C GLU A 33 4.43 12.27 -1.32
N LEU A 34 3.38 11.45 -1.31
CA LEU A 34 1.99 11.93 -1.21
C LEU A 34 1.64 12.38 0.21
N VAL A 35 2.07 11.63 1.22
CA VAL A 35 1.84 11.96 2.64
C VAL A 35 2.50 13.29 3.02
N LYS A 36 3.64 13.64 2.42
CA LYS A 36 4.26 14.97 2.60
C LYS A 36 3.41 16.11 2.04
N LYS A 37 2.64 15.85 0.97
CA LYS A 37 1.85 16.88 0.26
C LYS A 37 0.50 17.16 0.92
N HIS A 38 -0.07 16.16 1.59
CA HIS A 38 -1.44 16.23 2.11
C HIS A 38 -1.49 16.05 3.63
N LYS A 39 -2.43 16.73 4.27
CA LYS A 39 -2.77 16.46 5.68
C LYS A 39 -3.74 15.28 5.73
N VAL A 40 -3.22 14.09 5.97
CA VAL A 40 -4.00 12.84 6.00
C VAL A 40 -4.29 12.43 7.44
N ARG A 41 -5.54 12.08 7.74
CA ARG A 41 -5.92 11.37 8.96
C ARG A 41 -6.09 9.89 8.63
N TRP A 42 -5.36 9.03 9.33
CA TRP A 42 -5.44 7.59 9.17
C TRP A 42 -6.45 7.02 10.15
N VAL A 43 -7.31 6.13 9.67
CA VAL A 43 -8.31 5.44 10.49
C VAL A 43 -8.23 3.98 10.13
N TRP A 44 -7.82 3.14 11.09
CA TRP A 44 -7.87 1.70 10.91
C TRP A 44 -9.30 1.23 11.11
N VAL A 45 -9.83 0.52 10.13
CA VAL A 45 -11.13 -0.11 10.20
C VAL A 45 -10.95 -1.62 10.16
N LYS A 46 -11.80 -2.32 10.92
CA LYS A 46 -11.85 -3.78 10.88
C LYS A 46 -12.54 -4.22 9.59
N GLY A 47 -11.97 -5.21 8.90
CA GLY A 47 -12.59 -5.81 7.71
C GLY A 47 -13.89 -6.53 8.06
N HIS A 48 -14.84 -6.55 7.12
CA HIS A 48 -16.16 -7.18 7.23
C HIS A 48 -16.91 -6.84 8.52
N ALA A 49 -16.86 -5.56 8.90
CA ALA A 49 -17.48 -5.06 10.13
C ALA A 49 -18.69 -4.14 9.86
N GLY A 50 -19.26 -4.17 8.64
CA GLY A 50 -20.42 -3.37 8.27
C GLY A 50 -20.10 -1.92 7.92
N HIS A 51 -18.84 -1.58 7.60
CA HIS A 51 -18.48 -0.24 7.12
C HIS A 51 -18.66 -0.19 5.60
N PRO A 52 -19.73 0.45 5.08
CA PRO A 52 -20.15 0.28 3.70
C PRO A 52 -19.06 0.66 2.68
N GLU A 53 -18.33 1.72 2.94
CA GLU A 53 -17.25 2.22 2.08
C GLU A 53 -16.04 1.28 2.06
N ASN A 54 -15.69 0.65 3.19
CA ASN A 54 -14.61 -0.33 3.22
C ASN A 54 -15.03 -1.62 2.50
N GLU A 55 -16.28 -2.05 2.68
CA GLU A 55 -16.82 -3.23 2.00
C GLU A 55 -16.91 -3.01 0.48
N ALA A 56 -17.31 -1.81 0.04
CA ALA A 56 -17.28 -1.46 -1.38
C ALA A 56 -15.85 -1.52 -1.95
N CYS A 57 -14.85 -1.01 -1.22
CA CYS A 57 -13.44 -1.13 -1.63
C CYS A 57 -12.97 -2.58 -1.72
N ASP A 58 -13.37 -3.44 -0.78
CA ASP A 58 -13.04 -4.87 -0.79
C ASP A 58 -13.65 -5.59 -2.00
N VAL A 59 -14.94 -5.36 -2.27
CA VAL A 59 -15.62 -5.91 -3.44
C VAL A 59 -14.93 -5.45 -4.73
N MET A 60 -14.66 -4.15 -4.89
CA MET A 60 -13.97 -3.64 -6.08
C MET A 60 -12.56 -4.22 -6.25
N ALA A 61 -11.83 -4.42 -5.15
CA ALA A 61 -10.50 -5.03 -5.20
C ALA A 61 -10.57 -6.50 -5.65
N VAL A 62 -11.54 -7.27 -5.13
CA VAL A 62 -11.77 -8.67 -5.52
C VAL A 62 -12.22 -8.77 -6.98
N GLU A 63 -13.17 -7.96 -7.41
CA GLU A 63 -13.66 -7.93 -8.79
C GLU A 63 -12.53 -7.59 -9.77
N ALA A 64 -11.70 -6.58 -9.45
CA ALA A 64 -10.56 -6.22 -10.28
C ALA A 64 -9.53 -7.36 -10.36
N ALA A 65 -9.26 -8.05 -9.24
CA ALA A 65 -8.33 -9.18 -9.21
C ALA A 65 -8.84 -10.41 -9.99
N MET A 66 -10.16 -10.62 -10.03
CA MET A 66 -10.81 -11.71 -10.77
C MET A 66 -11.10 -11.35 -12.24
N GLY A 67 -10.86 -10.11 -12.65
CA GLY A 67 -11.11 -9.61 -13.99
C GLY A 67 -10.22 -10.23 -15.07
N LYS A 68 -10.53 -9.92 -16.33
CA LYS A 68 -9.69 -10.27 -17.48
C LYS A 68 -8.82 -9.06 -17.86
N ASN A 69 -7.67 -9.31 -18.49
CA ASN A 69 -6.70 -8.29 -18.92
C ASN A 69 -6.06 -7.50 -17.77
N LEU A 70 -5.52 -8.22 -16.78
CA LEU A 70 -4.81 -7.61 -15.66
C LEU A 70 -3.57 -6.85 -16.15
N LEU A 71 -3.35 -5.66 -15.58
CA LEU A 71 -2.13 -4.89 -15.83
C LEU A 71 -0.94 -5.57 -15.15
N THR A 72 0.20 -5.56 -15.82
CA THR A 72 1.45 -6.06 -15.23
C THR A 72 1.96 -5.09 -14.17
N ASP A 73 2.21 -5.60 -12.96
CA ASP A 73 3.03 -4.89 -11.99
C ASP A 73 4.51 -5.05 -12.36
N HIS A 74 5.01 -4.10 -13.16
CA HIS A 74 6.37 -4.13 -13.69
C HIS A 74 7.46 -4.09 -12.60
N GLU A 75 7.19 -3.50 -11.44
CA GLU A 75 8.15 -3.50 -10.35
C GLU A 75 8.23 -4.89 -9.73
N TYR A 76 7.08 -5.45 -9.39
CA TYR A 76 6.98 -6.80 -8.85
C TYR A 76 7.61 -7.85 -9.78
N GLU A 77 7.30 -7.80 -11.08
CA GLU A 77 7.90 -8.71 -12.07
C GLU A 77 9.42 -8.57 -12.15
N ARG A 78 9.95 -7.36 -11.99
CA ARG A 78 11.40 -7.14 -12.03
C ARG A 78 12.10 -7.66 -10.78
N GLU A 79 11.51 -7.46 -9.60
CA GLU A 79 12.06 -7.94 -8.32
C GLU A 79 12.06 -9.47 -8.22
N ASN A 80 11.07 -10.16 -8.80
CA ASN A 80 10.94 -11.62 -8.70
C ASN A 80 11.57 -12.41 -9.86
N ARG A 81 12.10 -11.72 -10.88
CA ARG A 81 12.87 -12.35 -11.97
C ARG A 81 14.36 -12.49 -11.66
N ALA A 82 14.84 -11.86 -10.59
CA ALA A 82 16.22 -11.89 -10.12
C ALA A 82 16.45 -13.03 -9.11
#